data_AF-A0A958TNM6-F1
#
_entry.id   AF-A0A958TNM6-F1
#
_cell.length_a   1.000
_cell.length_b   1.000
_cell.length_c   1.000
_cell.angle_alpha   90.00
_cell.angle_beta   90.00
_cell.angle_gamma   90.00
#
_symmetry.space_group_name_H-M   'P 1'
#
loop_
_entity.id
_entity.type
_entity.pdbx_description
1 polymer ?
#
loop_
_entity_poly.entity_id
_entity_poly.type
_entity_poly.pdbx_seq_one_letter_code
_entity_poly.pdbx_strand_id
1 'polypeptide(L)'
;MNKAIILTFILLLPLSVLSQEKTASFSLQEAIDYALQNNRTAKNAERDIEVAKQRKWETTATGLPQINGKIEYQNWLKQQVSLLPAAAFDNTQSVIDVVNDYFDANQTNFDVNSPDGFIPLRFGTKQTMNASVTLSQLIFD
;
A
#
# COMPACT_ATOMS: atom_id res chain seq x y z
N MET A 1 -19.70 62.57 -40.71
CA MET A 1 -18.67 61.54 -40.46
C MET A 1 -19.27 60.14 -40.29
N ASN A 2 -20.44 59.99 -39.67
CA ASN A 2 -21.08 58.68 -39.41
C ASN A 2 -21.44 57.88 -40.69
N LYS A 3 -21.80 58.55 -41.79
CA LYS A 3 -22.11 57.88 -43.07
C LYS A 3 -20.89 57.22 -43.71
N ALA A 4 -19.70 57.80 -43.53
CA ALA A 4 -18.45 57.22 -44.04
C ALA A 4 -18.08 55.94 -43.28
N ILE A 5 -18.25 55.93 -41.95
CA ILE A 5 -18.02 54.76 -41.10
C ILE A 5 -18.92 53.58 -41.48
N ILE A 6 -20.21 53.85 -41.76
CA ILE A 6 -21.17 52.84 -42.23
C ILE A 6 -20.75 52.27 -43.59
N LEU A 7 -20.28 53.11 -44.50
CA LEU A 7 -19.82 52.69 -45.82
C LEU A 7 -18.56 51.82 -45.74
N THR A 8 -17.62 52.16 -44.86
CA THR A 8 -16.40 51.37 -44.62
C THR A 8 -16.73 50.00 -44.02
N PHE A 9 -17.68 49.94 -43.08
CA PHE A 9 -18.10 48.67 -42.48
C PHE A 9 -18.77 47.73 -43.49
N ILE A 10 -19.61 48.27 -44.39
CA ILE A 10 -20.24 47.51 -45.49
C ILE A 10 -19.20 47.00 -46.50
N LEU A 11 -18.15 47.79 -46.76
CA LEU A 11 -17.08 47.39 -47.68
C LEU A 11 -16.21 46.24 -47.12
N LEU A 12 -16.13 46.08 -45.79
CA LEU A 12 -15.32 45.06 -45.12
C LEU A 12 -16.07 43.74 -44.84
N LEU A 13 -17.39 43.72 -44.97
CA LEU A 13 -18.24 42.54 -44.79
C LEU A 13 -17.92 41.33 -45.70
N PRO A 14 -17.54 41.47 -47.00
CA PRO A 14 -17.29 40.32 -47.85
C PRO A 14 -15.96 39.59 -47.58
N LEU A 15 -15.05 40.14 -46.76
CA LEU A 15 -13.76 39.48 -46.45
C LEU A 15 -13.91 38.25 -45.54
N SER A 16 -15.04 38.09 -44.84
CA SER A 16 -15.30 36.94 -43.95
C SER A 16 -15.94 35.74 -44.66
N VAL A 17 -16.22 35.83 -45.96
CA VAL A 17 -16.92 34.79 -46.74
C VAL A 17 -15.95 33.85 -47.50
N LEU A 18 -14.63 33.95 -47.28
CA LEU A 18 -13.62 33.07 -47.88
C LEU A 18 -13.52 31.68 -47.20
N SER A 19 -14.61 31.15 -46.67
CA SER A 19 -14.66 29.77 -46.16
C SER A 19 -15.17 28.84 -47.27
N GLN A 20 -14.30 28.57 -48.25
CA GLN A 20 -14.52 27.45 -49.16
C GLN A 20 -13.95 26.20 -48.50
N GLU A 21 -14.83 25.34 -47.99
CA GLU A 21 -14.48 23.94 -47.74
C GLU A 21 -14.02 23.37 -49.08
N LYS A 22 -12.71 23.18 -49.21
CA LYS A 22 -12.11 22.50 -50.35
C LYS A 22 -12.71 21.10 -50.38
N THR A 23 -13.66 20.85 -51.29
CA THR A 23 -14.31 19.54 -51.41
C THR A 23 -13.23 18.48 -51.54
N ALA A 24 -13.09 17.64 -50.51
CA ALA A 24 -12.08 16.61 -50.50
C ALA A 24 -12.46 15.56 -51.55
N SER A 25 -11.82 15.65 -52.71
CA SER A 25 -11.94 14.69 -53.80
C SER A 25 -10.98 13.55 -53.51
N PHE A 26 -11.52 12.40 -53.13
CA PHE A 26 -10.75 11.18 -52.95
C PHE A 26 -10.97 10.24 -54.14
N SER A 27 -9.92 9.55 -54.57
CA SER A 27 -10.09 8.32 -55.35
C SER A 27 -10.81 7.25 -54.50
N LEU A 28 -11.38 6.22 -55.13
CA LEU A 28 -12.09 5.15 -54.41
C LEU A 28 -11.23 4.55 -53.29
N GLN A 29 -9.94 4.30 -53.56
CA GLN A 29 -9.02 3.76 -52.58
C GLN A 29 -8.75 4.74 -51.44
N GLU A 30 -8.49 6.02 -51.74
CA GLU A 30 -8.29 7.04 -50.71
C GLU A 30 -9.54 7.25 -49.84
N ALA A 31 -10.73 7.13 -50.42
CA ALA A 31 -11.98 7.23 -49.68
C ALA A 31 -12.14 6.05 -48.71
N ILE A 32 -11.76 4.84 -49.13
CA ILE A 32 -11.76 3.64 -48.28
C ILE A 32 -10.73 3.78 -47.16
N ASP A 33 -9.51 4.21 -47.47
CA ASP A 33 -8.43 4.35 -46.49
C ASP A 33 -8.75 5.48 -45.49
N TYR A 34 -9.26 6.62 -45.97
CA TYR A 34 -9.70 7.72 -45.13
C TYR A 34 -10.87 7.31 -44.23
N ALA A 35 -11.83 6.55 -44.77
CA ALA A 35 -12.94 6.03 -44.00
C ALA A 35 -12.43 5.08 -42.92
N LEU A 36 -11.62 4.07 -43.24
CA LEU A 36 -11.07 3.13 -42.26
C LEU A 36 -10.24 3.84 -41.17
N GLN A 37 -9.41 4.80 -41.55
CA GLN A 37 -8.56 5.53 -40.62
C GLN A 37 -9.33 6.51 -39.72
N ASN A 38 -10.51 7.00 -40.14
CA ASN A 38 -11.31 7.92 -39.34
C ASN A 38 -12.57 7.28 -38.73
N ASN A 39 -12.87 6.03 -39.10
CA ASN A 39 -14.01 5.30 -38.61
C ASN A 39 -13.84 4.99 -37.10
N ARG A 40 -14.82 5.46 -36.32
CA ARG A 40 -14.83 5.26 -34.86
C ARG A 40 -14.99 3.80 -34.48
N THR A 41 -15.80 3.03 -35.21
CA THR A 41 -15.97 1.59 -34.99
C THR A 41 -14.67 0.84 -35.20
N ALA A 42 -13.90 1.16 -36.25
CA ALA A 42 -12.59 0.57 -36.50
C ALA A 42 -11.58 0.91 -35.38
N LYS A 43 -11.50 2.19 -35.00
CA LYS A 43 -10.65 2.63 -33.87
C LYS A 43 -11.05 1.98 -32.54
N ASN A 44 -12.34 1.83 -32.29
CA ASN A 44 -12.84 1.20 -31.08
C ASN A 44 -12.50 -0.30 -31.07
N ALA A 45 -12.68 -0.99 -32.20
CA ALA A 45 -12.30 -2.39 -32.32
C ALA A 45 -10.79 -2.61 -32.10
N GLU A 46 -9.94 -1.69 -32.58
CA GLU A 46 -8.50 -1.74 -32.31
C GLU A 46 -8.18 -1.55 -30.82
N ARG A 47 -8.86 -0.62 -30.14
CA ARG A 47 -8.73 -0.43 -28.69
C ARG A 47 -9.23 -1.64 -27.91
N ASP A 48 -10.31 -2.29 -28.34
CA ASP A 48 -10.81 -3.51 -27.70
C ASP A 48 -9.78 -4.64 -27.76
N ILE A 49 -9.05 -4.75 -28.88
CA ILE A 49 -7.94 -5.69 -29.04
C ILE A 49 -6.79 -5.34 -28.09
N GLU A 50 -6.44 -4.06 -27.96
CA GLU A 50 -5.41 -3.61 -27.02
C GLU A 50 -5.79 -3.90 -25.57
N VAL A 51 -7.04 -3.60 -25.17
CA VAL A 51 -7.58 -3.94 -23.86
C VAL A 51 -7.53 -5.44 -23.61
N ALA A 52 -7.89 -6.26 -24.59
CA ALA A 52 -7.80 -7.71 -24.46
C ALA A 52 -6.36 -8.20 -24.28
N LYS A 53 -5.38 -7.60 -24.97
CA LYS A 53 -3.94 -7.89 -24.78
C LYS A 53 -3.46 -7.48 -23.39
N GLN A 54 -3.85 -6.31 -22.91
CA GLN A 54 -3.51 -5.84 -21.55
C GLN A 54 -4.12 -6.75 -20.49
N ARG A 55 -5.37 -7.16 -20.65
CA ARG A 55 -6.02 -8.11 -19.74
C ARG A 55 -5.32 -9.46 -19.72
N LYS A 56 -4.87 -9.96 -20.87
CA LYS A 56 -4.02 -11.16 -20.92
C LYS A 56 -2.73 -10.96 -20.12
N TRP A 57 -2.09 -9.78 -20.23
CA TRP A 57 -0.90 -9.46 -19.46
C TRP A 57 -1.17 -9.39 -17.96
N GLU A 58 -2.28 -8.77 -17.53
CA GLU A 58 -2.70 -8.73 -16.12
C GLU A 58 -2.85 -10.15 -15.56
N THR A 59 -3.61 -11.01 -16.25
CA THR A 59 -3.80 -12.41 -15.84
C THR A 59 -2.50 -13.22 -15.89
N THR A 60 -1.62 -12.93 -16.84
CA THR A 60 -0.31 -13.60 -16.89
C THR A 60 0.57 -13.14 -15.72
N ALA A 61 0.54 -11.85 -15.40
CA ALA A 61 1.34 -11.26 -14.33
C ALA A 61 0.90 -11.75 -12.94
N THR A 62 -0.38 -12.09 -12.75
CA THR A 62 -0.86 -12.69 -11.49
C THR A 62 -0.27 -14.08 -11.23
N GLY A 63 0.12 -14.82 -12.27
CA GLY A 63 0.81 -16.11 -12.15
C GLY A 63 2.33 -16.02 -11.95
N LEU A 64 2.92 -14.83 -12.11
CA LEU A 64 4.34 -14.62 -11.93
C LEU A 64 4.70 -14.48 -10.44
N PRO A 65 5.92 -14.87 -10.03
CA PRO A 65 6.38 -14.63 -8.68
C PRO A 65 6.40 -13.13 -8.33
N GLN A 66 5.82 -12.78 -7.19
CA GLN A 66 5.77 -11.44 -6.62
C GLN A 66 6.74 -11.37 -5.45
N ILE A 67 7.59 -10.33 -5.43
CA ILE A 67 8.52 -10.06 -4.32
C ILE A 67 7.99 -8.86 -3.55
N ASN A 68 7.75 -9.04 -2.25
CA ASN A 68 7.32 -7.98 -1.35
C ASN A 68 8.35 -7.79 -0.24
N GLY A 69 8.68 -6.54 0.05
CA GLY A 69 9.58 -6.16 1.14
C GLY A 69 8.85 -5.30 2.16
N LYS A 70 9.13 -5.53 3.45
CA LYS A 70 8.57 -4.72 4.54
C LYS A 70 9.68 -4.41 5.54
N ILE A 71 9.78 -3.14 5.93
CA ILE A 71 10.66 -2.68 6.99
C ILE A 71 9.79 -1.98 8.02
N GLU A 72 9.86 -2.43 9.27
CA GLU A 72 9.09 -1.88 10.37
C GLU A 72 10.03 -1.44 11.48
N TYR A 73 9.96 -0.17 11.83
CA TYR A 73 10.65 0.39 12.98
C TYR A 73 9.63 0.86 14.01
N GLN A 74 9.79 0.41 15.25
CA GLN A 74 8.93 0.80 16.35
C GLN A 74 9.78 1.30 17.51
N ASN A 75 9.40 2.45 18.07
CA ASN A 75 10.03 3.05 19.24
C ASN A 75 8.98 3.32 20.32
N TRP A 76 9.10 2.61 21.44
CA TRP A 76 8.28 2.82 22.62
C TRP A 76 8.77 4.06 23.39
N LEU A 77 8.13 5.21 23.16
CA LEU A 77 8.43 6.47 23.86
C LEU A 77 8.34 6.31 25.38
N LYS A 78 7.39 5.49 25.85
CA LYS A 78 7.26 5.05 27.23
C LYS A 78 6.99 3.55 27.26
N GLN A 79 7.89 2.79 27.89
CA GLN A 79 7.73 1.34 28.04
C GLN A 79 6.70 1.03 29.11
N GLN A 80 5.90 0.01 28.86
CA GLN A 80 4.94 -0.51 29.84
C GLN A 80 5.71 -1.12 31.02
N VAL A 81 5.26 -0.82 32.23
CA VAL A 81 5.79 -1.39 33.46
C VAL A 81 4.78 -2.39 34.00
N SER A 82 5.23 -3.60 34.31
CA SER A 82 4.45 -4.57 35.07
C SER A 82 4.89 -4.52 36.52
N LEU A 83 3.94 -4.53 37.45
CA LEU A 83 4.23 -4.54 38.88
C LEU A 83 4.09 -5.97 39.37
N LEU A 84 5.20 -6.58 39.79
CA LEU A 84 5.17 -7.90 40.43
C LEU A 84 5.33 -7.74 41.95
N PRO A 85 4.58 -8.52 42.75
CA PRO A 85 4.80 -8.57 44.20
C PRO A 85 6.24 -8.96 44.50
N ALA A 86 6.88 -8.30 45.47
CA ALA A 86 8.24 -8.62 45.88
C ALA A 86 8.36 -10.07 46.38
N ALA A 87 7.32 -10.58 47.04
CA ALA A 87 7.19 -11.98 47.44
C ALA A 87 7.27 -12.99 46.28
N ALA A 88 7.02 -12.60 45.02
CA ALA A 88 7.10 -13.51 43.87
C ALA A 88 8.55 -13.95 43.54
N PHE A 89 9.55 -13.24 44.06
CA PHE A 89 10.97 -13.58 43.90
C PHE A 89 11.60 -14.06 45.21
N ASP A 90 10.80 -14.26 46.27
CA ASP A 90 11.30 -14.75 47.55
C ASP A 90 11.66 -16.24 47.44
N ASN A 91 12.90 -16.58 47.82
CA ASN A 91 13.42 -17.94 47.84
C ASN A 91 13.57 -18.49 49.28
N THR A 92 13.10 -17.78 50.30
CA THR A 92 13.27 -18.19 51.70
C THR A 92 12.61 -19.54 51.96
N GLN A 93 11.38 -19.74 51.47
CA GLN A 93 10.67 -21.02 51.63
C GLN A 93 11.37 -22.17 50.90
N SER A 94 11.84 -21.95 49.67
CA SER A 94 12.53 -23.00 48.90
C SER A 94 13.89 -23.37 49.50
N VAL A 95 14.59 -22.43 50.12
CA VAL A 95 15.81 -22.73 50.88
C VAL A 95 15.49 -23.55 52.14
N ILE A 96 14.43 -23.20 52.87
CA ILE A 96 13.98 -23.98 54.04
C ILE A 96 13.61 -25.40 53.63
N ASP A 97 12.87 -25.57 52.54
CA ASP A 97 12.47 -26.88 52.04
C ASP A 97 13.70 -27.72 51.67
N VAL A 98 14.69 -27.15 51.00
CA VAL A 98 15.95 -27.84 50.65
C VAL A 98 16.77 -28.22 51.89
N VAL A 99 16.84 -27.35 52.89
CA VAL A 99 17.56 -27.66 54.15
C VAL A 99 16.84 -28.76 54.93
N ASN A 100 15.51 -28.70 55.02
CA ASN A 100 14.71 -29.72 55.69
C ASN A 100 14.85 -31.09 55.00
N ASP A 101 14.84 -31.13 53.67
CA ASP A 101 15.01 -32.35 52.86
C ASP A 101 16.44 -32.90 52.92
N TYR A 102 17.47 -32.04 52.87
CA TYR A 102 18.87 -32.47 52.88
C TYR A 102 19.38 -32.90 54.25
N PHE A 103 18.91 -32.27 55.33
CA PHE A 103 19.37 -32.53 56.69
C PHE A 103 18.37 -33.33 57.54
N ASP A 104 17.29 -33.88 56.94
CA ASP A 104 16.18 -34.53 57.65
C ASP A 104 15.66 -33.70 58.84
N ALA A 105 15.66 -32.37 58.68
CA ALA A 105 15.20 -31.45 59.70
C ALA A 105 13.68 -31.24 59.53
N ASN A 106 12.89 -31.53 60.58
CA ASN A 106 11.44 -31.26 60.57
C ASN A 106 11.14 -29.89 61.22
N GLN A 107 11.79 -28.83 60.73
CA GLN A 107 11.61 -27.49 61.27
C GLN A 107 10.44 -26.78 60.56
N THR A 108 9.35 -26.59 61.29
CA THR A 108 8.09 -26.00 60.80
C THR A 108 7.80 -24.59 61.34
N ASN A 109 8.64 -24.06 62.24
CA ASN A 109 8.45 -22.78 62.92
C ASN A 109 9.32 -21.66 62.32
N PHE A 110 9.42 -21.56 61.00
CA PHE A 110 10.02 -20.41 60.36
C PHE A 110 8.93 -19.38 60.06
N ASP A 111 8.93 -18.27 60.79
CA ASP A 111 8.06 -17.14 60.49
C ASP A 111 8.65 -16.38 59.30
N VAL A 112 8.27 -16.82 58.09
CA VAL A 112 8.74 -16.22 56.85
C VAL A 112 7.93 -14.95 56.59
N ASN A 113 8.49 -13.81 56.99
CA ASN A 113 7.93 -12.52 56.63
C ASN A 113 8.21 -12.26 55.15
N SER A 114 7.21 -12.52 54.29
CA SER A 114 7.34 -12.25 52.87
C SER A 114 7.62 -10.76 52.63
N PRO A 115 8.54 -10.41 51.71
CA PRO A 115 8.82 -9.03 51.37
C PRO A 115 7.56 -8.31 50.88
N ASP A 116 7.24 -7.19 51.52
CA ASP A 116 6.05 -6.40 51.20
C ASP A 116 6.35 -5.36 50.11
N GLY A 117 5.37 -5.10 49.25
CA GLY A 117 5.47 -4.13 48.13
C GLY A 117 5.66 -4.73 46.73
N PHE A 118 5.82 -3.84 45.74
CA PHE A 118 5.87 -4.19 44.32
C PHE A 118 7.18 -3.76 43.66
N ILE A 119 7.72 -4.64 42.84
CA ILE A 119 8.90 -4.37 42.01
C ILE A 119 8.43 -4.04 40.58
N PRO A 120 8.74 -2.86 40.04
CA PRO A 120 8.41 -2.51 38.67
C PRO A 120 9.38 -3.18 37.68
N LEU A 121 8.84 -4.01 36.79
CA LEU A 121 9.57 -4.66 35.72
C LEU A 121 9.19 -4.07 34.38
N ARG A 122 10.18 -3.91 33.49
CA ARG A 122 9.97 -3.52 32.09
C ARG A 122 10.44 -4.66 31.22
N PHE A 123 9.53 -5.19 30.41
CA PHE A 123 9.84 -6.27 29.48
C PHE A 123 10.00 -5.73 28.05
N GLY A 124 10.84 -6.41 27.27
CA GLY A 124 11.10 -6.07 25.86
C GLY A 124 12.05 -4.89 25.65
N THR A 125 12.33 -4.60 24.38
CA THR A 125 13.24 -3.53 23.99
C THR A 125 12.47 -2.23 23.74
N LYS A 126 13.12 -1.09 23.94
CA LYS A 126 12.53 0.23 23.63
C LYS A 126 12.33 0.41 22.13
N GLN A 127 13.24 -0.17 21.34
CA GLN A 127 13.25 -0.04 19.91
C GLN A 127 13.35 -1.43 19.29
N THR A 128 12.54 -1.68 18.27
CA THR A 128 12.57 -2.90 17.48
C THR A 128 12.59 -2.50 16.00
N MET A 129 13.45 -3.17 15.23
CA MET A 129 13.49 -3.03 13.77
C MET A 129 13.35 -4.41 13.15
N ASN A 130 12.32 -4.59 12.33
CA ASN A 130 12.06 -5.82 11.61
C ASN A 130 12.18 -5.54 10.11
N ALA A 131 12.84 -6.44 9.39
CA ALA A 131 12.90 -6.40 7.93
C ALA A 131 12.55 -7.80 7.40
N SER A 132 11.59 -7.86 6.50
CA SER A 132 11.14 -9.12 5.89
C SER A 132 11.04 -8.98 4.38
N VAL A 133 11.45 -10.02 3.66
CA VAL A 133 11.27 -10.18 2.22
C VAL A 133 10.45 -11.44 1.99
N THR A 134 9.36 -11.33 1.24
CA THR A 134 8.43 -12.42 0.95
C THR A 134 8.35 -12.63 -0.55
N LEU A 135 8.53 -13.87 -1.00
CA LEU A 135 8.27 -14.30 -2.38
C LEU A 135 6.95 -15.08 -2.41
N SER A 136 6.00 -14.67 -3.24
CA SER A 136 4.69 -15.33 -3.37
C SER A 136 4.37 -15.58 -4.83
N GLN A 137 3.85 -16.77 -5.16
CA GLN A 137 3.47 -17.12 -6.54
C GLN A 137 2.18 -17.93 -6.55
N LEU A 138 1.30 -17.64 -7.51
CA LEU A 138 0.13 -18.46 -7.80
C LEU A 138 0.55 -19.62 -8.72
N ILE A 139 0.45 -20.86 -8.24
CA ILE A 139 0.84 -22.06 -8.99
C ILE A 139 -0.37 -22.69 -9.71
N PHE A 140 -1.56 -22.56 -9.12
CA PHE A 140 -2.84 -23.04 -9.66
C PHE A 140 -3.95 -22.04 -9.31
N ASP A 141 -4.97 -21.97 -10.15
CA ASP A 141 -6.27 -21.33 -9.86
C ASP A 141 -7.25 -22.39 -9.34
#